data_AF-A0A212L0H5-F1
#
_entry.id   AF-A0A212L0H5-F1
#
_cell.length_a   1.000
_cell.length_b   1.000
_cell.length_c   1.000
_cell.angle_alpha   90.00
_cell.angle_beta   90.00
_cell.angle_gamma   90.00
#
_symmetry.space_group_name_H-M   'P 1'
#
loop_
_entity.id
_entity.type
_entity.pdbx_description
1 polymer ?
#
loop_
_entity_poly.entity_id
_entity_poly.type
_entity_poly.pdbx_seq_one_letter_code
_entity_poly.pdbx_strand_id
1 'polypeptide(L)'
;MADHDIPYLEERKLTKRWQGPWPILANMAFTLSIFAVTWWIFQDPRGIMRFYTPYVGYNYCRWWLIILIWMAYIFDFWPFKRNWIRNAHPLQKGLVLSLVSVGLMVVMIHGFFESVLGNFAFTYFSPRQLQKLPGLTEFYSTEYAAQACMMFAVIASWISPAWIVALEGRPWQNEAQPVKGFSIWLGTFCLSLIIYFMTMHNHMGILYYPWQYFTAITPPYWESFAQTVSANFHVAWIMCCTVVVWFMEGIWERYPFCLIKRPGLRRFALFFGIIAISLALCFFFWYMQELVWGDAIRGHRRDAAPDWRWLHVGETAIFFLVPALFLQFYGGNWPNKFSTPVNVLIRTVLVAIGGIAVYCLYYKYAHFALGTQKGFSHPQQFPMIPMIWLIDIWLINWWFMDGWPGWKREFRTSEELVAEEHAFAARSAWSPAMIPGLAVGILAGVMLYFAIVAALPWFSAHFTLVQ
;
A
#
# COMPACT_ATOMS: atom_id res chain seq x y z
N MET A 1 -2.27 16.84 -32.94
CA MET A 1 -1.98 15.64 -32.13
C MET A 1 -3.18 15.44 -31.23
N ALA A 2 -3.86 14.29 -31.34
CA ALA A 2 -5.19 14.12 -30.75
C ALA A 2 -5.13 14.12 -29.22
N ASP A 3 -6.14 14.73 -28.61
CA ASP A 3 -6.37 14.97 -27.17
C ASP A 3 -6.66 13.68 -26.36
N HIS A 4 -6.10 12.54 -26.80
CA HIS A 4 -6.50 11.18 -26.44
C HIS A 4 -5.40 10.31 -25.80
N ASP A 5 -4.15 10.76 -25.72
CA ASP A 5 -3.03 9.92 -25.22
C ASP A 5 -2.67 10.13 -23.74
N ILE A 6 -3.27 11.12 -23.06
CA ILE A 6 -2.95 11.43 -21.65
C ILE A 6 -3.92 10.69 -20.71
N PRO A 7 -3.45 9.98 -19.68
CA PRO A 7 -4.29 9.34 -18.65
C PRO A 7 -5.25 10.32 -17.94
N TYR A 8 -6.42 9.86 -17.50
CA TYR A 8 -7.46 10.73 -16.94
C TYR A 8 -7.00 11.48 -15.69
N LEU A 9 -6.25 10.79 -14.84
CA LEU A 9 -5.76 11.36 -13.59
C LEU A 9 -4.73 12.47 -13.83
N GLU A 10 -4.00 12.41 -14.95
CA GLU A 10 -3.02 13.40 -15.37
C GLU A 10 -3.68 14.56 -16.13
N GLU A 11 -4.71 14.27 -16.92
CA GLU A 11 -5.49 15.26 -17.67
C GLU A 11 -6.23 16.24 -16.75
N ARG A 12 -6.66 15.78 -15.58
CA ARG A 12 -7.45 16.59 -14.64
C ARG A 12 -6.57 17.45 -13.73
N LYS A 13 -7.12 18.59 -13.33
CA LYS A 13 -6.61 19.50 -12.30
C LYS A 13 -7.71 19.68 -11.27
N LEU A 14 -7.40 19.46 -10.00
CA LEU A 14 -8.38 19.62 -8.92
C LEU A 14 -8.15 20.96 -8.23
N THR A 15 -9.08 21.90 -8.42
CA THR A 15 -9.07 23.21 -7.77
C THR A 15 -9.95 23.20 -6.53
N LYS A 16 -9.54 23.94 -5.50
CA LYS A 16 -10.33 24.05 -4.27
C LYS A 16 -11.63 24.79 -4.57
N ARG A 17 -12.77 24.21 -4.19
CA ARG A 17 -14.09 24.83 -4.33
C ARG A 17 -14.26 26.04 -3.41
N TRP A 18 -13.63 26.00 -2.24
CA TRP A 18 -13.67 27.06 -1.24
C TRP A 18 -12.26 27.45 -0.80
N GLN A 19 -12.10 28.69 -0.35
CA GLN A 19 -10.83 29.17 0.18
C GLN A 19 -10.53 28.58 1.56
N GLY A 20 -9.25 28.61 1.94
CA GLY A 20 -8.81 28.16 3.27
C GLY A 20 -8.85 26.64 3.47
N PRO A 21 -9.07 26.17 4.71
CA PRO A 21 -9.06 24.75 5.06
C PRO A 21 -10.40 24.03 4.81
N TRP A 22 -11.47 24.76 4.45
CA TRP A 22 -12.82 24.20 4.31
C TRP A 22 -12.94 23.01 3.36
N PRO A 23 -12.29 22.99 2.16
CA PRO A 23 -12.28 21.81 1.30
C PRO A 23 -11.77 20.55 2.00
N ILE A 24 -10.67 20.69 2.75
CA ILE A 24 -10.02 19.58 3.46
C ILE A 24 -10.96 19.07 4.54
N LEU A 25 -11.50 19.96 5.37
CA LEU A 25 -12.43 19.60 6.44
C LEU A 25 -13.70 18.93 5.91
N ALA A 26 -14.27 19.44 4.82
CA ALA A 26 -15.46 18.86 4.19
C ALA A 26 -15.19 17.45 3.64
N ASN A 27 -14.06 17.23 2.96
CA ASN A 27 -13.69 15.89 2.49
C ASN A 27 -13.36 14.96 3.64
N MET A 28 -12.73 15.44 4.71
CA MET A 28 -12.47 14.64 5.90
C MET A 28 -13.76 14.22 6.59
N ALA A 29 -14.68 15.14 6.82
CA ALA A 29 -16.00 14.79 7.34
C ALA A 29 -16.72 13.78 6.45
N PHE A 30 -16.69 13.97 5.13
CA PHE A 30 -17.35 13.09 4.17
C PHE A 30 -16.73 11.68 4.14
N THR A 31 -15.41 11.58 3.96
CA THR A 31 -14.70 10.30 3.87
C THR A 31 -14.67 9.55 5.20
N LEU A 32 -14.52 10.24 6.33
CA LEU A 32 -14.58 9.61 7.66
C LEU A 32 -16.00 9.15 8.00
N SER A 33 -17.05 9.84 7.55
CA SER A 33 -18.42 9.35 7.69
C SER A 33 -18.65 8.06 6.90
N ILE A 34 -18.17 8.01 5.64
CA ILE A 34 -18.22 6.78 4.84
C ILE A 34 -17.42 5.67 5.52
N PHE A 35 -16.22 5.98 6.03
CA PHE A 35 -15.40 5.05 6.78
C PHE A 35 -16.16 4.49 7.98
N ALA A 36 -16.73 5.34 8.84
CA ALA A 36 -17.45 4.89 10.03
C ALA A 36 -18.64 3.98 9.71
N VAL A 37 -19.45 4.35 8.70
CA VAL A 37 -20.62 3.56 8.28
C VAL A 37 -20.19 2.24 7.67
N THR A 38 -19.27 2.25 6.70
CA THR A 38 -18.83 1.03 6.02
C THR A 38 -18.02 0.13 6.93
N TRP A 39 -17.20 0.69 7.82
CA TRP A 39 -16.51 -0.05 8.87
C TRP A 39 -17.51 -0.78 9.75
N TRP A 40 -18.53 -0.08 10.29
CA TRP A 40 -19.53 -0.71 11.14
C TRP A 40 -20.34 -1.81 10.43
N ILE A 41 -20.65 -1.65 9.15
CA ILE A 41 -21.37 -2.66 8.38
C ILE A 41 -20.49 -3.89 8.14
N PHE A 42 -19.28 -3.70 7.61
CA PHE A 42 -18.45 -4.80 7.09
C PHE A 42 -17.41 -5.32 8.07
N GLN A 43 -16.68 -4.43 8.74
CA GLN A 43 -15.40 -4.73 9.42
C GLN A 43 -15.44 -4.57 10.94
N ASP A 44 -16.43 -3.93 11.57
CA ASP A 44 -16.46 -3.83 13.03
C ASP A 44 -16.82 -5.21 13.63
N PRO A 45 -16.06 -5.75 14.59
CA PRO A 45 -16.41 -6.99 15.28
C PRO A 45 -17.80 -6.98 15.95
N ARG A 46 -18.30 -5.79 16.31
CA ARG A 46 -19.63 -5.54 16.91
C ARG A 46 -20.69 -5.24 15.84
N GLY A 47 -20.27 -5.12 14.60
CA GLY A 47 -21.06 -4.72 13.45
C GLY A 47 -21.99 -5.80 12.91
N ILE A 48 -22.44 -5.60 11.67
CA ILE A 48 -23.40 -6.48 10.99
C ILE A 48 -22.70 -7.73 10.44
N MET A 49 -21.76 -7.55 9.50
CA MET A 49 -21.15 -8.67 8.76
C MET A 49 -19.93 -9.25 9.48
N ARG A 50 -19.26 -8.45 10.31
CA ARG A 50 -18.17 -8.89 11.20
C ARG A 50 -17.04 -9.61 10.47
N PHE A 51 -16.65 -9.11 9.30
CA PHE A 51 -15.55 -9.67 8.51
C PHE A 51 -14.17 -9.49 9.15
N TYR A 52 -14.08 -8.89 10.33
CA TYR A 52 -12.86 -8.78 11.13
C TYR A 52 -12.37 -10.11 11.72
N THR A 53 -12.61 -11.23 11.03
CA THR A 53 -11.74 -12.39 11.17
C THR A 53 -10.49 -12.04 10.35
N PRO A 54 -9.29 -11.98 10.97
CA PRO A 54 -8.20 -11.15 10.49
C PRO A 54 -7.86 -11.30 9.01
N TYR A 55 -7.88 -12.53 8.48
CA TYR A 55 -7.48 -12.77 7.11
C TYR A 55 -8.60 -12.56 6.11
N VAL A 56 -9.87 -12.83 6.45
CA VAL A 56 -11.01 -12.60 5.54
C VAL A 56 -11.21 -11.10 5.29
N GLY A 57 -11.37 -10.32 6.36
CA GLY A 57 -11.56 -8.87 6.25
C GLY A 57 -10.39 -8.18 5.57
N TYR A 58 -9.16 -8.64 5.87
CA TYR A 58 -7.96 -8.15 5.22
C TYR A 58 -7.89 -8.56 3.74
N ASN A 59 -8.29 -9.78 3.37
CA ASN A 59 -8.30 -10.24 1.98
C ASN A 59 -9.18 -9.35 1.11
N TYR A 60 -10.41 -9.06 1.53
CA TYR A 60 -11.30 -8.16 0.79
C TYR A 60 -10.73 -6.75 0.68
N CYS A 61 -10.32 -6.16 1.81
CA CYS A 61 -9.74 -4.82 1.82
C CYS A 61 -8.53 -4.73 0.88
N ARG A 62 -7.65 -5.73 0.89
CA ARG A 62 -6.46 -5.70 0.06
C ARG A 62 -6.74 -5.89 -1.42
N TRP A 63 -7.64 -6.79 -1.78
CA TRP A 63 -8.02 -6.95 -3.18
C TRP A 63 -8.74 -5.73 -3.73
N TRP A 64 -9.54 -5.06 -2.89
CA TRP A 64 -10.19 -3.84 -3.28
C TRP A 64 -9.18 -2.76 -3.67
N LEU A 65 -8.18 -2.51 -2.81
CA LEU A 65 -7.04 -1.61 -3.10
C LEU A 65 -6.42 -1.86 -4.47
N ILE A 66 -6.12 -3.11 -4.78
CA ILE A 66 -5.44 -3.49 -6.04
C ILE A 66 -6.34 -3.22 -7.23
N ILE A 67 -7.62 -3.51 -7.13
CA ILE A 67 -8.57 -3.29 -8.21
C ILE A 67 -8.77 -1.79 -8.45
N LEU A 68 -8.78 -0.97 -7.39
CA LEU A 68 -8.78 0.48 -7.54
C LEU A 68 -7.54 0.95 -8.32
N ILE A 69 -6.35 0.41 -8.00
CA ILE A 69 -5.11 0.70 -8.74
C ILE A 69 -5.21 0.22 -10.18
N TRP A 70 -5.71 -0.99 -10.45
CA TRP A 70 -5.86 -1.50 -11.80
C TRP A 70 -6.80 -0.64 -12.64
N MET A 71 -7.97 -0.29 -12.09
CA MET A 71 -8.94 0.55 -12.79
C MET A 71 -8.36 1.93 -13.10
N ALA A 72 -7.64 2.55 -12.17
CA ALA A 72 -7.16 3.92 -12.31
C ALA A 72 -5.82 4.06 -13.04
N TYR A 73 -4.82 3.23 -12.71
CA TYR A 73 -3.44 3.34 -13.22
C TYR A 73 -3.15 2.43 -14.41
N ILE A 74 -3.77 1.25 -14.48
CA ILE A 74 -3.46 0.27 -15.54
C ILE A 74 -4.44 0.39 -16.71
N PHE A 75 -5.74 0.41 -16.41
CA PHE A 75 -6.80 0.43 -17.43
C PHE A 75 -7.31 1.83 -17.77
N ASP A 76 -6.88 2.88 -17.05
CA ASP A 76 -7.34 4.27 -17.23
C ASP A 76 -8.86 4.38 -17.41
N PHE A 77 -9.60 3.73 -16.49
CA PHE A 77 -11.05 3.66 -16.44
C PHE A 77 -11.74 2.93 -17.61
N TRP A 78 -11.01 2.23 -18.48
CA TRP A 78 -11.63 1.32 -19.45
C TRP A 78 -12.46 0.25 -18.73
N PRO A 79 -13.66 -0.14 -19.23
CA PRO A 79 -14.28 0.17 -20.54
C PRO A 79 -15.18 1.43 -20.56
N PHE A 80 -15.15 2.27 -19.53
CA PHE A 80 -15.99 3.46 -19.52
C PHE A 80 -15.53 4.47 -20.56
N LYS A 81 -16.50 5.02 -21.33
CA LYS A 81 -16.20 6.05 -22.32
C LYS A 81 -15.57 7.26 -21.65
N ARG A 82 -14.47 7.77 -22.19
CA ARG A 82 -13.76 8.95 -21.67
C ARG A 82 -14.69 10.15 -21.50
N ASN A 83 -15.63 10.36 -22.44
CA ASN A 83 -16.63 11.42 -22.35
C ASN A 83 -17.53 11.31 -21.10
N TRP A 84 -17.90 10.10 -20.70
CA TRP A 84 -18.68 9.89 -19.48
C TRP A 84 -17.83 10.16 -18.24
N ILE A 85 -16.59 9.66 -18.20
CA ILE A 85 -15.65 9.92 -17.09
C ILE A 85 -15.38 11.43 -16.92
N ARG A 86 -15.32 12.18 -18.03
CA ARG A 86 -15.12 13.62 -18.05
C ARG A 86 -16.34 14.45 -17.67
N ASN A 87 -17.56 13.94 -17.76
CA ASN A 87 -18.78 14.75 -17.60
C ASN A 87 -19.72 14.28 -16.48
N ALA A 88 -19.64 13.00 -16.08
CA ALA A 88 -20.48 12.47 -15.02
C ALA A 88 -20.28 13.23 -13.71
N HIS A 89 -21.37 13.38 -12.95
CA HIS A 89 -21.32 13.98 -11.63
C HIS A 89 -20.38 13.16 -10.73
N PRO A 90 -19.51 13.78 -9.91
CA PRO A 90 -18.50 13.02 -9.16
C PRO A 90 -19.08 11.98 -8.20
N LEU A 91 -20.25 12.21 -7.60
CA LEU A 91 -20.94 11.20 -6.78
C LEU A 91 -21.41 10.01 -7.62
N GLN A 92 -21.96 10.26 -8.81
CA GLN A 92 -22.43 9.20 -9.71
C GLN A 92 -21.25 8.37 -10.21
N LYS A 93 -20.16 9.05 -10.62
CA LYS A 93 -18.92 8.40 -11.04
C LYS A 93 -18.32 7.57 -9.91
N GLY A 94 -18.24 8.14 -8.72
CA GLY A 94 -17.83 7.46 -7.49
C GLY A 94 -18.60 6.19 -7.23
N LEU A 95 -19.93 6.27 -7.18
CA LEU A 95 -20.81 5.15 -6.89
C LEU A 95 -20.65 4.03 -7.92
N VAL A 96 -20.74 4.35 -9.22
CA VAL A 96 -20.68 3.35 -10.30
C VAL A 96 -19.32 2.65 -10.32
N LEU A 97 -18.21 3.41 -10.27
CA LEU A 97 -16.87 2.82 -10.29
C LEU A 97 -16.58 2.01 -9.03
N SER A 98 -17.09 2.44 -7.86
CA SER A 98 -16.97 1.68 -6.62
C SER A 98 -17.72 0.35 -6.71
N LEU A 99 -18.96 0.35 -7.19
CA LEU A 99 -19.74 -0.88 -7.37
C LEU A 99 -19.08 -1.85 -8.36
N VAL A 100 -18.53 -1.34 -9.46
CA VAL A 100 -17.76 -2.17 -10.41
C VAL A 100 -16.51 -2.73 -9.75
N SER A 101 -15.77 -1.93 -8.98
CA SER A 101 -14.57 -2.42 -8.28
C SER A 101 -14.89 -3.53 -7.27
N VAL A 102 -16.02 -3.44 -6.56
CA VAL A 102 -16.50 -4.49 -5.65
C VAL A 102 -16.89 -5.76 -6.43
N GLY A 103 -17.60 -5.61 -7.56
CA GLY A 103 -17.93 -6.74 -8.43
C GLY A 103 -16.68 -7.46 -8.96
N LEU A 104 -15.68 -6.71 -9.42
CA LEU A 104 -14.39 -7.27 -9.86
C LEU A 104 -13.64 -7.95 -8.72
N MET A 105 -13.74 -7.42 -7.49
CA MET A 105 -13.10 -8.01 -6.30
C MET A 105 -13.72 -9.37 -5.98
N VAL A 106 -15.04 -9.46 -5.97
CA VAL A 106 -15.77 -10.71 -5.74
C VAL A 106 -15.42 -11.75 -6.83
N VAL A 107 -15.38 -11.33 -8.10
CA VAL A 107 -14.97 -12.21 -9.22
C VAL A 107 -13.53 -12.68 -9.06
N MET A 108 -12.61 -11.81 -8.62
CA MET A 108 -11.22 -12.20 -8.43
C MET A 108 -11.06 -13.21 -7.28
N ILE A 109 -11.61 -12.91 -6.11
CA ILE A 109 -11.49 -13.77 -4.92
C ILE A 109 -12.23 -15.09 -5.14
N HIS A 110 -13.54 -15.04 -5.38
CA HIS A 110 -14.36 -16.25 -5.41
C HIS A 110 -14.35 -16.95 -6.78
N GLY A 111 -14.30 -16.18 -7.87
CA GLY A 111 -14.29 -16.72 -9.23
C GLY A 111 -12.91 -17.26 -9.61
N PHE A 112 -11.86 -16.46 -9.49
CA PHE A 112 -10.51 -16.88 -9.92
C PHE A 112 -9.77 -17.68 -8.84
N PHE A 113 -9.55 -17.12 -7.64
CA PHE A 113 -8.74 -17.79 -6.62
C PHE A 113 -9.44 -19.02 -6.03
N GLU A 114 -10.66 -18.90 -5.51
CA GLU A 114 -11.33 -20.03 -4.86
C GLU A 114 -11.86 -21.05 -5.87
N SER A 115 -12.55 -20.59 -6.92
CA SER A 115 -13.23 -21.51 -7.84
C SER A 115 -12.30 -22.12 -8.89
N VAL A 116 -11.37 -21.34 -9.48
CA VAL A 116 -10.44 -21.86 -10.50
C VAL A 116 -9.17 -22.41 -9.83
N LEU A 117 -8.33 -21.55 -9.26
CA LEU A 117 -7.05 -21.99 -8.69
C LEU A 117 -7.23 -22.97 -7.53
N GLY A 118 -8.21 -22.70 -6.65
CA GLY A 118 -8.46 -23.48 -5.45
C GLY A 118 -8.98 -24.89 -5.72
N ASN A 119 -9.82 -25.06 -6.75
CA ASN A 119 -10.38 -26.37 -7.09
C ASN A 119 -9.53 -27.18 -8.07
N PHE A 120 -8.76 -26.52 -8.95
CA PHE A 120 -8.02 -27.20 -10.03
C PHE A 120 -6.50 -27.21 -9.85
N ALA A 121 -5.93 -26.37 -8.99
CA ALA A 121 -4.48 -26.28 -8.79
C ALA A 121 -4.07 -26.47 -7.32
N PHE A 122 -4.22 -25.45 -6.47
CA PHE A 122 -3.74 -25.49 -5.08
C PHE A 122 -4.90 -25.47 -4.10
N THR A 123 -5.05 -26.55 -3.34
CA THR A 123 -6.20 -26.72 -2.43
C THR A 123 -6.30 -25.64 -1.37
N TYR A 124 -5.18 -25.05 -0.94
CA TYR A 124 -5.18 -23.98 0.05
C TYR A 124 -5.82 -22.68 -0.40
N PHE A 125 -6.17 -22.49 -1.68
CA PHE A 125 -6.98 -21.33 -2.12
C PHE A 125 -8.49 -21.57 -2.00
N SER A 126 -8.95 -22.80 -1.74
CA SER A 126 -10.37 -23.13 -1.65
C SER A 126 -10.73 -23.61 -0.24
N PRO A 127 -11.59 -22.86 0.49
CA PRO A 127 -12.10 -23.31 1.79
C PRO A 127 -12.74 -24.70 1.68
N ARG A 128 -13.49 -24.95 0.60
CA ARG A 128 -14.18 -26.23 0.36
C ARG A 128 -13.22 -27.39 0.16
N GLN A 129 -12.06 -27.17 -0.46
CA GLN A 129 -11.05 -28.23 -0.62
C GLN A 129 -10.30 -28.46 0.70
N LEU A 130 -9.99 -27.39 1.43
CA LEU A 130 -9.35 -27.48 2.75
C LEU A 130 -10.22 -28.24 3.76
N GLN A 131 -11.54 -28.05 3.76
CA GLN A 131 -12.47 -28.79 4.63
C GLN A 131 -12.49 -30.31 4.39
N LYS A 132 -11.97 -30.79 3.25
CA LYS A 132 -11.85 -32.24 3.01
C LYS A 132 -10.70 -32.87 3.79
N LEU A 133 -9.78 -32.05 4.31
CA LEU A 133 -8.67 -32.53 5.10
C LEU A 133 -9.14 -32.83 6.52
N PRO A 134 -8.71 -33.97 7.11
CA PRO A 134 -9.09 -34.32 8.47
C PRO A 134 -8.69 -33.24 9.48
N GLY A 135 -9.63 -32.83 10.34
CA GLY A 135 -9.38 -31.91 11.45
C GLY A 135 -9.45 -30.42 11.13
N LEU A 136 -9.69 -30.02 9.87
CA LEU A 136 -9.91 -28.62 9.50
C LEU A 136 -11.40 -28.24 9.60
N THR A 137 -11.69 -27.25 10.44
CA THR A 137 -13.03 -26.67 10.54
C THR A 137 -13.29 -25.68 9.39
N GLU A 138 -14.56 -25.33 9.18
CA GLU A 138 -14.94 -24.28 8.23
C GLU A 138 -14.21 -22.96 8.50
N PHE A 139 -14.15 -22.54 9.77
CA PHE A 139 -13.48 -21.31 10.16
C PHE A 139 -12.00 -21.29 9.75
N TYR A 140 -11.23 -22.31 10.11
CA TYR A 140 -9.80 -22.37 9.78
C TYR A 140 -9.57 -22.50 8.27
N SER A 141 -10.41 -23.27 7.58
CA SER A 141 -10.33 -23.43 6.13
C SER A 141 -10.53 -22.09 5.41
N THR A 142 -11.50 -21.29 5.86
CA THR A 142 -11.77 -19.96 5.31
C THR A 142 -10.63 -18.99 5.61
N GLU A 143 -10.10 -18.96 6.84
CA GLU A 143 -8.99 -18.07 7.20
C GLU A 143 -7.71 -18.42 6.42
N TYR A 144 -7.36 -19.69 6.24
CA TYR A 144 -6.18 -20.09 5.48
C TYR A 144 -6.31 -19.78 3.98
N ALA A 145 -7.48 -20.01 3.39
CA ALA A 145 -7.73 -19.64 2.00
C ALA A 145 -7.70 -18.14 1.77
N ALA A 146 -8.31 -17.38 2.68
CA ALA A 146 -8.24 -15.92 2.67
C ALA A 146 -6.80 -15.43 2.82
N GLN A 147 -5.99 -16.03 3.70
CA GLN A 147 -4.57 -15.69 3.87
C GLN A 147 -3.79 -15.95 2.59
N ALA A 148 -3.98 -17.10 1.95
CA ALA A 148 -3.30 -17.44 0.70
C ALA A 148 -3.61 -16.43 -0.41
N CYS A 149 -4.88 -16.11 -0.58
CA CYS A 149 -5.38 -15.15 -1.56
C CYS A 149 -4.86 -13.73 -1.27
N MET A 150 -4.88 -13.32 0.00
CA MET A 150 -4.39 -12.03 0.47
C MET A 150 -2.88 -11.88 0.25
N MET A 151 -2.09 -12.93 0.47
CA MET A 151 -0.64 -12.89 0.26
C MET A 151 -0.28 -12.64 -1.22
N PHE A 152 -1.08 -13.14 -2.16
CA PHE A 152 -0.93 -12.79 -3.58
C PHE A 152 -1.26 -11.31 -3.81
N ALA A 153 -2.35 -10.84 -3.20
CA ALA A 153 -2.77 -9.46 -3.26
C ALA A 153 -1.67 -8.49 -2.76
N VAL A 154 -1.02 -8.82 -1.64
CA VAL A 154 0.12 -8.06 -1.07
C VAL A 154 1.22 -7.87 -2.12
N ILE A 155 1.59 -8.92 -2.85
CA ILE A 155 2.60 -8.85 -3.93
C ILE A 155 2.12 -7.95 -5.07
N ALA A 156 0.90 -8.16 -5.57
CA ALA A 156 0.37 -7.38 -6.67
C ALA A 156 0.25 -5.88 -6.32
N SER A 157 -0.02 -5.55 -5.05
CA SER A 157 -0.24 -4.17 -4.58
C SER A 157 0.96 -3.23 -4.74
N TRP A 158 2.19 -3.76 -4.84
CA TRP A 158 3.37 -2.93 -5.12
C TRP A 158 3.88 -3.10 -6.55
N ILE A 159 3.80 -4.30 -7.13
CA ILE A 159 4.29 -4.55 -8.50
C ILE A 159 3.46 -3.78 -9.52
N SER A 160 2.14 -3.82 -9.41
CA SER A 160 1.24 -3.12 -10.32
C SER A 160 1.53 -1.61 -10.40
N PRO A 161 1.58 -0.86 -9.29
CA PRO A 161 1.95 0.55 -9.36
C PRO A 161 3.44 0.76 -9.68
N ALA A 162 4.36 -0.08 -9.18
CA ALA A 162 5.79 0.05 -9.51
C ALA A 162 6.06 -0.09 -11.02
N TRP A 163 5.26 -0.89 -11.74
CA TRP A 163 5.40 -1.00 -13.20
C TRP A 163 5.08 0.32 -13.92
N ILE A 164 4.10 1.06 -13.43
CA ILE A 164 3.73 2.37 -14.00
C ILE A 164 4.71 3.45 -13.51
N VAL A 165 4.98 3.51 -12.21
CA VAL A 165 5.81 4.53 -11.56
C VAL A 165 7.28 4.40 -11.95
N ALA A 166 7.83 3.19 -11.88
CA ALA A 166 9.25 2.94 -12.09
C ALA A 166 9.59 2.52 -13.51
N LEU A 167 8.75 1.73 -14.18
CA LEU A 167 9.02 1.23 -15.53
C LEU A 167 8.30 1.99 -16.63
N GLU A 168 7.50 3.02 -16.29
CA GLU A 168 6.81 3.92 -17.22
C GLU A 168 5.90 3.15 -18.21
N GLY A 169 5.32 2.02 -17.77
CA GLY A 169 4.40 1.20 -18.56
C GLY A 169 5.05 0.38 -19.69
N ARG A 170 6.39 0.29 -19.74
CA ARG A 170 7.11 -0.46 -20.79
C ARG A 170 6.95 -1.99 -20.67
N PRO A 171 7.03 -2.74 -21.79
CA PRO A 171 7.20 -2.28 -23.19
C PRO A 171 5.91 -1.82 -23.88
N TRP A 172 4.77 -1.81 -23.19
CA TRP A 172 3.44 -1.53 -23.75
C TRP A 172 3.02 -0.06 -23.66
N GLN A 173 3.97 0.85 -23.46
CA GLN A 173 3.66 2.25 -23.16
C GLN A 173 2.90 2.96 -24.29
N ASN A 174 3.16 2.54 -25.53
CA ASN A 174 2.59 3.10 -26.76
C ASN A 174 1.27 2.42 -27.20
N GLU A 175 0.83 1.39 -26.49
CA GLU A 175 -0.41 0.67 -26.82
C GLU A 175 -1.64 1.46 -26.36
N ALA A 176 -2.74 1.33 -27.10
CA ALA A 176 -4.03 1.88 -26.69
C ALA A 176 -4.73 0.97 -25.68
N GLN A 177 -5.65 1.53 -24.89
CA GLN A 177 -6.56 0.70 -24.11
C GLN A 177 -7.53 -0.05 -25.05
N PRO A 178 -7.83 -1.33 -24.81
CA PRO A 178 -7.51 -2.09 -23.60
C PRO A 178 -6.20 -2.91 -23.66
N VAL A 179 -5.51 -2.93 -24.80
CA VAL A 179 -4.31 -3.76 -25.01
C VAL A 179 -3.23 -3.42 -24.01
N LYS A 180 -2.97 -2.12 -23.78
CA LYS A 180 -2.03 -1.65 -22.77
C LYS A 180 -2.36 -2.18 -21.37
N GLY A 181 -3.61 -2.00 -20.94
CA GLY A 181 -4.07 -2.42 -19.62
C GLY A 181 -3.94 -3.92 -19.41
N PHE A 182 -4.46 -4.73 -20.33
CA PHE A 182 -4.36 -6.19 -20.23
C PHE A 182 -2.92 -6.70 -20.28
N SER A 183 -2.05 -6.09 -21.09
CA SER A 183 -0.66 -6.52 -21.21
C SER A 183 0.15 -6.24 -19.94
N ILE A 184 0.02 -5.04 -19.36
CA ILE A 184 0.66 -4.69 -18.08
C ILE A 184 0.07 -5.53 -16.96
N TRP A 185 -1.25 -5.67 -16.92
CA TRP A 185 -1.93 -6.50 -15.92
C TRP A 185 -1.44 -7.94 -15.97
N LEU A 186 -1.45 -8.59 -17.14
CA LEU A 186 -1.00 -9.96 -17.29
C LEU A 186 0.50 -10.12 -16.95
N GLY A 187 1.35 -9.21 -17.43
CA GLY A 187 2.78 -9.24 -17.13
C GLY A 187 3.08 -9.11 -15.64
N THR A 188 2.44 -8.15 -14.97
CA THR A 188 2.60 -7.96 -13.51
C THR A 188 1.96 -9.08 -12.70
N PHE A 189 0.85 -9.66 -13.17
CA PHE A 189 0.19 -10.81 -12.54
C PHE A 189 1.03 -12.08 -12.63
N CYS A 190 1.60 -12.39 -13.80
CA CYS A 190 2.54 -13.50 -13.99
C CYS A 190 3.80 -13.34 -13.13
N LEU A 191 4.37 -12.14 -13.06
CA LEU A 191 5.50 -11.86 -12.19
C LEU A 191 5.13 -12.04 -10.70
N SER A 192 3.93 -11.59 -10.31
CA SER A 192 3.41 -11.77 -8.95
C SER A 192 3.26 -13.25 -8.59
N LEU A 193 2.85 -14.09 -9.55
CA LEU A 193 2.76 -15.53 -9.37
C LEU A 193 4.13 -16.18 -9.12
N ILE A 194 5.16 -15.80 -9.89
CA ILE A 194 6.53 -16.28 -9.68
C ILE A 194 7.02 -15.89 -8.28
N ILE A 195 6.82 -14.64 -7.89
CA ILE A 195 7.22 -14.15 -6.56
C ILE A 195 6.44 -14.88 -5.48
N TYR A 196 5.14 -15.12 -5.67
CA TYR A 196 4.31 -15.87 -4.72
C TYR A 196 4.89 -17.27 -4.47
N PHE A 197 5.34 -17.99 -5.51
CA PHE A 197 5.99 -19.29 -5.33
C PHE A 197 7.31 -19.19 -4.56
N MET A 198 8.08 -18.13 -4.80
CA MET A 198 9.36 -17.91 -4.12
C MET A 198 9.20 -17.47 -2.66
N THR A 199 8.11 -16.80 -2.30
CA THR A 199 8.01 -16.09 -1.00
C THR A 199 6.86 -16.56 -0.11
N MET A 200 5.74 -17.02 -0.67
CA MET A 200 4.51 -17.33 0.08
C MET A 200 4.15 -18.82 0.03
N HIS A 201 4.39 -19.49 -1.10
CA HIS A 201 4.01 -20.90 -1.28
C HIS A 201 4.65 -21.83 -0.25
N ASN A 202 5.93 -21.62 0.11
CA ASN A 202 6.59 -22.44 1.12
C ASN A 202 5.93 -22.35 2.49
N HIS A 203 5.42 -21.16 2.86
CA HIS A 203 4.62 -20.98 4.08
C HIS A 203 3.30 -21.74 4.00
N MET A 204 2.65 -21.80 2.84
CA MET A 204 1.42 -22.60 2.69
C MET A 204 1.71 -24.11 2.78
N GLY A 205 2.84 -24.56 2.23
CA GLY A 205 3.23 -25.98 2.21
C GLY A 205 3.54 -26.58 3.59
N ILE A 206 4.01 -25.78 4.55
CA ILE A 206 4.25 -26.23 5.93
C ILE A 206 2.99 -26.28 6.79
N LEU A 207 1.85 -25.74 6.33
CA LEU A 207 0.58 -25.79 7.09
C LEU A 207 -0.07 -27.17 7.02
N TYR A 208 0.38 -28.04 6.12
CA TYR A 208 -0.09 -29.43 6.00
C TYR A 208 0.69 -30.35 6.93
N TYR A 209 0.06 -31.43 7.40
CA TYR A 209 0.77 -32.51 8.09
C TYR A 209 0.60 -33.83 7.32
N PRO A 210 1.69 -34.46 6.85
CA PRO A 210 3.07 -33.97 6.87
C PRO A 210 3.27 -32.74 5.96
N TRP A 211 4.35 -31.99 6.17
CA TRP A 211 4.71 -30.85 5.31
C TRP A 211 4.84 -31.30 3.85
N GLN A 212 4.50 -30.41 2.92
CA GLN A 212 4.49 -30.72 1.48
C GLN A 212 5.89 -30.65 0.84
N TYR A 213 6.82 -31.50 1.28
CA TYR A 213 8.22 -31.53 0.83
C TYR A 213 8.42 -31.71 -0.70
N PHE A 214 7.44 -32.27 -1.42
CA PHE A 214 7.54 -32.48 -2.87
C PHE A 214 7.27 -31.22 -3.70
N THR A 215 6.52 -30.26 -3.17
CA THR A 215 6.06 -29.08 -3.91
C THR A 215 6.55 -27.77 -3.31
N ALA A 216 6.97 -27.79 -2.04
CA ALA A 216 7.45 -26.63 -1.31
C ALA A 216 8.85 -26.88 -0.73
N ILE A 217 9.62 -25.80 -0.59
CA ILE A 217 10.87 -25.82 0.18
C ILE A 217 10.51 -25.78 1.65
N THR A 218 10.65 -26.92 2.33
CA THR A 218 10.31 -27.05 3.75
C THR A 218 11.49 -27.65 4.54
N PRO A 219 12.02 -26.96 5.56
CA PRO A 219 11.61 -25.63 6.01
C PRO A 219 11.96 -24.53 4.97
N PRO A 220 11.23 -23.39 4.99
CA PRO A 220 11.51 -22.28 4.08
C PRO A 220 12.95 -21.75 4.24
N TYR A 221 13.55 -21.29 3.14
CA TYR A 221 14.95 -20.83 3.14
C TYR A 221 15.21 -19.62 4.05
N TRP A 222 14.17 -18.92 4.50
CA TRP A 222 14.30 -17.79 5.40
C TRP A 222 14.24 -18.16 6.88
N GLU A 223 13.96 -19.41 7.24
CA GLU A 223 13.77 -19.81 8.64
C GLU A 223 14.95 -19.41 9.52
N SER A 224 16.18 -19.67 9.06
CA SER A 224 17.39 -19.46 9.85
C SER A 224 17.70 -17.99 10.11
N PHE A 225 17.48 -17.10 9.15
CA PHE A 225 17.79 -15.68 9.31
C PHE A 225 16.60 -14.88 9.86
N ALA A 226 15.36 -15.23 9.49
CA ALA A 226 14.16 -14.55 9.95
C ALA A 226 13.64 -15.09 11.29
N GLN A 227 14.23 -16.19 11.78
CA GLN A 227 13.84 -16.89 13.02
C GLN A 227 12.35 -17.30 13.04
N THR A 228 11.75 -17.47 11.86
CA THR A 228 10.36 -17.88 11.68
C THR A 228 10.17 -18.63 10.37
N VAL A 229 9.23 -19.57 10.37
CA VAL A 229 8.76 -20.25 9.16
C VAL A 229 7.61 -19.48 8.48
N SER A 230 7.11 -18.43 9.13
CA SER A 230 6.00 -17.62 8.63
C SER A 230 6.40 -16.76 7.43
N ALA A 231 5.54 -16.69 6.41
CA ALA A 231 5.68 -15.75 5.31
C ALA A 231 5.49 -14.27 5.72
N ASN A 232 5.18 -13.98 6.99
CA ASN A 232 5.11 -12.61 7.51
C ASN A 232 6.42 -11.83 7.29
N PHE A 233 7.58 -12.51 7.26
CA PHE A 233 8.84 -11.90 6.84
C PHE A 233 8.74 -11.28 5.44
N HIS A 234 8.17 -12.01 4.48
CA HIS A 234 7.98 -11.51 3.13
C HIS A 234 6.91 -10.43 3.06
N VAL A 235 5.82 -10.58 3.81
CA VAL A 235 4.81 -9.53 3.96
C VAL A 235 5.49 -8.22 4.41
N ALA A 236 6.36 -8.27 5.42
CA ALA A 236 7.03 -7.09 5.99
C ALA A 236 7.72 -6.20 4.95
N TRP A 237 8.63 -6.76 4.14
CA TRP A 237 9.36 -5.95 3.16
C TRP A 237 8.51 -5.60 1.94
N ILE A 238 7.56 -6.46 1.56
CA ILE A 238 6.63 -6.15 0.46
C ILE A 238 5.70 -4.99 0.86
N MET A 239 5.24 -4.94 2.11
CA MET A 239 4.52 -3.77 2.63
C MET A 239 5.34 -2.51 2.49
N CYS A 240 6.62 -2.57 2.87
CA CYS A 240 7.53 -1.45 2.72
C CYS A 240 7.69 -1.07 1.23
N CYS A 241 7.67 -2.01 0.29
CA CYS A 241 7.63 -1.72 -1.15
C CYS A 241 6.39 -0.92 -1.53
N THR A 242 5.19 -1.35 -1.11
CA THR A 242 3.96 -0.62 -1.39
C THR A 242 4.06 0.83 -0.89
N VAL A 243 4.52 1.04 0.34
CA VAL A 243 4.64 2.39 0.92
C VAL A 243 5.66 3.24 0.18
N VAL A 244 6.84 2.69 -0.10
CA VAL A 244 7.91 3.42 -0.80
C VAL A 244 7.51 3.76 -2.24
N VAL A 245 6.77 2.90 -2.95
CA VAL A 245 6.24 3.24 -4.29
C VAL A 245 5.36 4.49 -4.21
N TRP A 246 4.47 4.57 -3.22
CA TRP A 246 3.62 5.75 -3.02
C TRP A 246 4.40 6.97 -2.53
N PHE A 247 5.48 6.78 -1.77
CA PHE A 247 6.37 7.88 -1.43
C PHE A 247 7.06 8.42 -2.68
N MET A 248 7.61 7.54 -3.52
CA MET A 248 8.23 7.90 -4.79
C MET A 248 7.25 8.64 -5.70
N GLU A 249 6.01 8.15 -5.84
CA GLU A 249 5.02 8.77 -6.73
C GLU A 249 4.41 10.06 -6.15
N GLY A 250 4.23 10.12 -4.84
CA GLY A 250 3.56 11.23 -4.16
C GLY A 250 4.54 12.26 -3.58
N ILE A 251 4.94 12.05 -2.33
CA ILE A 251 5.65 13.06 -1.54
C ILE A 251 7.08 13.33 -2.03
N TRP A 252 7.73 12.35 -2.66
CA TRP A 252 9.11 12.43 -3.16
C TRP A 252 9.21 12.83 -4.64
N GLU A 253 8.11 12.86 -5.39
CA GLU A 253 8.07 13.30 -6.80
C GLU A 253 9.16 12.64 -7.67
N ARG A 254 9.39 11.34 -7.43
CA ARG A 254 10.41 10.48 -8.06
C ARG A 254 11.87 10.90 -7.81
N TYR A 255 12.13 11.83 -6.91
CA TYR A 255 13.47 12.22 -6.47
C TYR A 255 14.11 11.13 -5.59
N PRO A 256 15.42 10.84 -5.71
CA PRO A 256 16.41 11.46 -6.60
C PRO A 256 16.51 10.80 -7.98
N PHE A 257 15.76 9.72 -8.26
CA PHE A 257 15.90 8.96 -9.50
C PHE A 257 15.52 9.77 -10.74
N CYS A 258 14.65 10.77 -10.61
CA CYS A 258 14.32 11.71 -11.68
C CYS A 258 15.54 12.47 -12.23
N LEU A 259 16.62 12.60 -11.46
CA LEU A 259 17.88 13.23 -11.88
C LEU A 259 18.66 12.39 -12.91
N ILE A 260 18.36 11.09 -13.02
CA ILE A 260 19.03 10.18 -13.95
C ILE A 260 18.52 10.44 -15.37
N LYS A 261 19.40 11.03 -16.21
CA LYS A 261 19.05 11.41 -17.59
C LYS A 261 18.80 10.23 -18.51
N ARG A 262 19.55 9.13 -18.35
CA ARG A 262 19.42 7.94 -19.20
C ARG A 262 18.14 7.17 -18.83
N PRO A 263 17.11 7.10 -19.69
CA PRO A 263 15.81 6.56 -19.30
C PRO A 263 15.86 5.08 -18.91
N GLY A 264 16.70 4.26 -19.55
CA GLY A 264 16.86 2.85 -19.17
C GLY A 264 17.45 2.69 -17.77
N LEU A 265 18.52 3.44 -17.47
CA LEU A 265 19.18 3.42 -16.18
C LEU A 265 18.27 4.01 -15.09
N ARG A 266 17.51 5.08 -15.38
CA ARG A 266 16.55 5.67 -14.46
C ARG A 266 15.51 4.64 -14.02
N ARG A 267 14.88 3.96 -14.98
CA ARG A 267 13.83 2.97 -14.71
C ARG A 267 14.37 1.79 -13.90
N PHE A 268 15.54 1.28 -14.28
CA PHE A 268 16.24 0.24 -13.52
C PHE A 268 16.56 0.69 -12.09
N ALA A 269 17.19 1.85 -11.94
CA ALA A 269 17.58 2.39 -10.64
C ALA A 269 16.37 2.73 -9.76
N LEU A 270 15.28 3.24 -10.32
CA LEU A 270 14.05 3.53 -9.59
C LEU A 270 13.37 2.25 -9.12
N PHE A 271 13.25 1.23 -9.99
CA PHE A 271 12.60 -0.04 -9.64
C PHE A 271 13.37 -0.79 -8.53
N PHE A 272 14.68 -0.98 -8.70
CA PHE A 272 15.51 -1.63 -7.67
C PHE A 272 15.79 -0.72 -6.47
N GLY A 273 15.78 0.60 -6.67
CA GLY A 273 15.90 1.59 -5.61
C GLY A 273 14.73 1.55 -4.64
N ILE A 274 13.50 1.39 -5.14
CA ILE A 274 12.32 1.12 -4.31
C ILE A 274 12.58 -0.10 -3.42
N ILE A 275 12.99 -1.23 -4.01
CA ILE A 275 13.26 -2.48 -3.26
C ILE A 275 14.35 -2.25 -2.20
N ALA A 276 15.46 -1.59 -2.55
CA ALA A 276 16.56 -1.34 -1.63
C ALA A 276 16.15 -0.46 -0.44
N ILE A 277 15.41 0.64 -0.70
CA ILE A 277 14.89 1.53 0.34
C ILE A 277 13.89 0.77 1.22
N SER A 278 13.03 -0.05 0.64
CA SER A 278 12.04 -0.84 1.36
C SER A 278 12.66 -1.92 2.25
N LEU A 279 13.73 -2.59 1.80
CA LEU A 279 14.48 -3.53 2.64
C LEU A 279 15.16 -2.80 3.79
N ALA A 280 15.80 -1.66 3.54
CA ALA A 280 16.39 -0.84 4.59
C ALA A 280 15.35 -0.39 5.64
N LEU A 281 14.18 0.05 5.18
CA LEU A 281 13.06 0.42 6.05
C LEU A 281 12.53 -0.78 6.86
N CYS A 282 12.39 -1.94 6.21
CA CYS A 282 11.93 -3.17 6.85
C CYS A 282 12.85 -3.58 8.01
N PHE A 283 14.15 -3.67 7.76
CA PHE A 283 15.13 -4.02 8.79
C PHE A 283 15.27 -2.94 9.86
N PHE A 284 15.14 -1.67 9.50
CA PHE A 284 15.13 -0.58 10.47
C PHE A 284 13.95 -0.68 11.44
N PHE A 285 12.74 -0.93 10.94
CA PHE A 285 11.57 -1.12 11.79
C PHE A 285 11.63 -2.41 12.62
N TRP A 286 12.23 -3.47 12.10
CA TRP A 286 12.51 -4.66 12.90
C TRP A 286 13.43 -4.32 14.07
N TYR A 287 14.56 -3.69 13.78
CA TYR A 287 15.54 -3.30 14.79
C TYR A 287 14.96 -2.32 15.82
N MET A 288 14.13 -1.37 15.37
CA MET A 288 13.39 -0.46 16.25
C MET A 288 12.52 -1.24 17.26
N GLN A 289 11.85 -2.31 16.83
CA GLN A 289 11.05 -3.14 17.74
C GLN A 289 11.93 -3.89 18.76
N GLU A 290 13.11 -4.37 18.38
CA GLU A 290 14.06 -4.99 19.31
C GLU A 290 14.55 -3.97 20.36
N LEU A 291 14.84 -2.74 19.95
CA LEU A 291 15.22 -1.68 20.88
C LEU A 291 14.11 -1.31 21.88
N VAL A 292 12.84 -1.41 21.45
CA VAL A 292 11.68 -0.99 22.25
C VAL A 292 11.19 -2.11 23.17
N TRP A 293 11.17 -3.36 22.69
CA TRP A 293 10.54 -4.49 23.37
C TRP A 293 11.48 -5.67 23.67
N GLY A 294 12.78 -5.55 23.36
CA GLY A 294 13.76 -6.61 23.52
C GLY A 294 13.74 -7.65 22.41
N ASP A 295 14.60 -8.66 22.57
CA ASP A 295 14.87 -9.70 21.58
C ASP A 295 13.62 -10.50 21.18
N ALA A 296 13.50 -10.78 19.88
CA ALA A 296 12.46 -11.66 19.37
C ALA A 296 12.86 -13.13 19.58
N ILE A 297 12.05 -13.88 20.31
CA ILE A 297 12.33 -15.28 20.69
C ILE A 297 11.23 -16.19 20.14
N ARG A 298 11.63 -17.17 19.32
CA ARG A 298 10.72 -18.16 18.75
C ARG A 298 10.07 -19.00 19.86
N GLY A 299 8.75 -19.16 19.79
CA GLY A 299 7.98 -19.94 20.78
C GLY A 299 7.68 -19.18 22.08
N HIS A 300 8.08 -17.92 22.20
CA HIS A 300 7.70 -17.06 23.32
C HIS A 300 6.27 -16.52 23.14
N ARG A 301 5.81 -15.67 24.07
CA ARG A 301 4.57 -14.88 23.94
C ARG A 301 4.51 -14.17 22.58
N ARG A 302 3.30 -13.99 22.04
CA ARG A 302 3.07 -13.50 20.67
C ARG A 302 3.74 -12.15 20.37
N ASP A 303 3.83 -11.26 21.35
CA ASP A 303 4.52 -9.98 21.27
C ASP A 303 6.05 -10.11 21.20
N ALA A 304 6.63 -11.22 21.62
CA ALA A 304 8.05 -11.52 21.45
C ALA A 304 8.32 -12.48 20.27
N ALA A 305 7.26 -12.98 19.61
CA ALA A 305 7.38 -13.98 18.57
C ALA A 305 7.83 -13.34 17.24
N PRO A 306 8.88 -13.88 16.57
CA PRO A 306 9.40 -13.30 15.33
C PRO A 306 8.36 -13.15 14.21
N ASP A 307 7.40 -14.08 14.10
CA ASP A 307 6.34 -14.03 13.09
C ASP A 307 5.43 -12.81 13.24
N TRP A 308 5.10 -12.41 14.47
CA TRP A 308 4.30 -11.21 14.72
C TRP A 308 5.13 -9.95 14.52
N ARG A 309 6.40 -9.93 14.97
CA ARG A 309 7.30 -8.78 14.78
C ARG A 309 7.44 -8.41 13.30
N TRP A 310 7.57 -9.41 12.42
CA TRP A 310 7.66 -9.17 10.97
C TRP A 310 6.35 -8.62 10.42
N LEU A 311 5.21 -9.18 10.85
CA LEU A 311 3.91 -8.63 10.47
C LEU A 311 3.77 -7.17 10.93
N HIS A 312 4.20 -6.87 12.15
CA HIS A 312 4.12 -5.55 12.75
C HIS A 312 5.05 -4.52 12.08
N VAL A 313 6.17 -4.95 11.49
CA VAL A 313 6.97 -4.09 10.58
C VAL A 313 6.12 -3.60 9.41
N GLY A 314 5.37 -4.52 8.77
CA GLY A 314 4.47 -4.17 7.68
C GLY A 314 3.34 -3.24 8.12
N GLU A 315 2.79 -3.45 9.32
CA GLU A 315 1.77 -2.58 9.91
C GLU A 315 2.30 -1.18 10.17
N THR A 316 3.50 -1.12 10.75
CA THR A 316 4.26 0.11 11.02
C THR A 316 4.40 0.93 9.75
N ALA A 317 4.83 0.32 8.64
CA ALA A 317 4.98 1.02 7.37
C ALA A 317 3.67 1.67 6.87
N ILE A 318 2.52 0.98 6.99
CA ILE A 318 1.23 1.50 6.53
C ILE A 318 0.79 2.73 7.33
N PHE A 319 1.11 2.81 8.62
CA PHE A 319 0.80 4.02 9.40
C PHE A 319 1.45 5.27 8.81
N PHE A 320 2.61 5.15 8.17
CA PHE A 320 3.25 6.26 7.45
C PHE A 320 2.65 6.52 6.06
N LEU A 321 1.99 5.53 5.45
CA LEU A 321 1.32 5.70 4.17
C LEU A 321 0.08 6.62 4.27
N VAL A 322 -0.69 6.50 5.35
CA VAL A 322 -1.90 7.31 5.59
C VAL A 322 -1.60 8.82 5.54
N PRO A 323 -0.70 9.40 6.35
CA PRO A 323 -0.39 10.83 6.29
C PRO A 323 0.27 11.22 4.95
N ALA A 324 1.01 10.33 4.29
CA ALA A 324 1.58 10.61 2.97
C ALA A 324 0.50 10.82 1.90
N LEU A 325 -0.48 9.91 1.84
CA LEU A 325 -1.61 10.03 0.92
C LEU A 325 -2.50 11.22 1.28
N PHE A 326 -2.71 11.48 2.58
CA PHE A 326 -3.43 12.67 3.03
C PHE A 326 -2.74 13.96 2.55
N LEU A 327 -1.42 14.06 2.72
CA LEU A 327 -0.65 15.23 2.30
C LEU A 327 -0.69 15.40 0.77
N GLN A 328 -0.57 14.30 0.03
CA GLN A 328 -0.62 14.29 -1.43
C GLN A 328 -2.00 14.71 -1.96
N PHE A 329 -3.08 14.10 -1.46
CA PHE A 329 -4.43 14.36 -1.95
C PHE A 329 -4.99 15.65 -1.38
N TYR A 330 -5.12 15.76 -0.07
CA TYR A 330 -5.84 16.85 0.56
C TYR A 330 -4.93 18.03 0.92
N GLY A 331 -3.65 17.76 1.22
CA GLY A 331 -2.66 18.77 1.56
C GLY A 331 -2.06 19.53 0.36
N GLY A 332 -2.43 19.17 -0.87
CA GLY A 332 -1.86 19.75 -2.09
C GLY A 332 -0.35 19.50 -2.23
N ASN A 333 0.12 18.38 -1.67
CA ASN A 333 1.52 18.00 -1.54
C ASN A 333 2.41 19.07 -0.90
N TRP A 334 1.87 19.89 0.02
CA TRP A 334 2.62 20.99 0.63
C TRP A 334 3.84 20.49 1.44
N PRO A 335 4.98 21.23 1.46
CA PRO A 335 5.26 22.50 0.76
C PRO A 335 5.69 22.34 -0.70
N ASN A 336 5.40 23.37 -1.51
CA ASN A 336 5.74 23.44 -2.95
C ASN A 336 6.62 24.64 -3.31
N LYS A 337 7.04 25.45 -2.33
CA LYS A 337 7.71 26.74 -2.56
C LYS A 337 9.23 26.67 -2.54
N PHE A 338 9.81 25.66 -1.91
CA PHE A 338 11.26 25.52 -1.79
C PHE A 338 11.83 24.66 -2.92
N SER A 339 13.15 24.44 -2.91
CA SER A 339 13.79 23.47 -3.80
C SER A 339 13.22 22.06 -3.60
N THR A 340 13.26 21.22 -4.65
CA THR A 340 12.74 19.85 -4.59
C THR A 340 13.30 19.05 -3.41
N PRO A 341 14.61 19.01 -3.14
CA PRO A 341 15.14 18.26 -1.99
C PRO A 341 14.60 18.76 -0.64
N VAL A 342 14.43 20.08 -0.47
CA VAL A 342 13.91 20.67 0.77
C VAL A 342 12.42 20.36 0.94
N ASN A 343 11.62 20.47 -0.13
CA ASN A 343 10.21 20.08 -0.07
C ASN A 343 10.07 18.60 0.30
N VAL A 344 10.83 17.73 -0.36
CA VAL A 344 10.84 16.28 -0.09
C VAL A 344 11.22 15.98 1.36
N LEU A 345 12.26 16.63 1.89
CA LEU A 345 12.67 16.45 3.28
C LEU A 345 11.57 16.88 4.26
N ILE A 346 11.00 18.08 4.07
CA ILE A 346 9.94 18.60 4.95
C ILE A 346 8.71 17.67 4.92
N ARG A 347 8.27 17.25 3.72
CA ARG A 347 7.15 16.30 3.57
C ARG A 347 7.44 14.99 4.28
N THR A 348 8.66 14.45 4.15
CA THR A 348 9.07 13.21 4.83
C THR A 348 9.01 13.35 6.34
N VAL A 349 9.45 14.48 6.91
CA VAL A 349 9.35 14.75 8.34
C VAL A 349 7.88 14.88 8.79
N LEU A 350 7.04 15.57 8.03
CA LEU A 350 5.60 15.68 8.32
C LEU A 350 4.91 14.32 8.29
N VAL A 351 5.25 13.49 7.30
CA VAL A 351 4.74 12.12 7.18
C VAL A 351 5.24 11.25 8.32
N ALA A 352 6.50 11.41 8.76
CA ALA A 352 7.04 10.70 9.91
C ALA A 352 6.27 11.05 11.20
N ILE A 353 6.09 12.34 11.47
CA ILE A 353 5.34 12.84 12.62
C ILE A 353 3.87 12.36 12.56
N GLY A 354 3.25 12.47 11.39
CA GLY A 354 1.88 12.00 11.17
C GLY A 354 1.75 10.49 11.40
N GLY A 355 2.71 9.70 10.92
CA GLY A 355 2.68 8.24 11.04
C GLY A 355 2.80 7.80 12.50
N ILE A 356 3.71 8.43 13.25
CA ILE A 356 3.84 8.23 14.70
C ILE A 356 2.55 8.63 15.42
N ALA A 357 1.96 9.77 15.06
CA ALA A 357 0.70 10.21 15.67
C ALA A 357 -0.44 9.22 15.42
N VAL A 358 -0.60 8.73 14.17
CA VAL A 358 -1.62 7.73 13.84
C VAL A 358 -1.35 6.40 14.56
N TYR A 359 -0.10 5.95 14.63
CA TYR A 359 0.30 4.75 15.38
C TYR A 359 -0.13 4.86 16.85
N CYS A 360 0.22 5.96 17.51
CA CYS A 360 -0.12 6.21 18.91
C CYS A 360 -1.63 6.30 19.13
N LEU A 361 -2.35 7.01 18.27
CA LEU A 361 -3.81 7.15 18.35
C LEU A 361 -4.51 5.80 18.14
N TYR A 362 -4.01 4.98 17.22
CA TYR A 362 -4.56 3.66 16.96
C TYR A 362 -4.47 2.79 18.22
N TYR A 363 -3.27 2.56 18.75
CA TYR A 363 -3.10 1.69 19.90
C TYR A 363 -3.79 2.22 21.17
N LYS A 364 -3.95 3.54 21.30
CA LYS A 364 -4.62 4.16 22.44
C LYS A 364 -6.15 4.15 22.34
N TYR A 365 -6.74 4.28 21.15
CA TYR A 365 -8.18 4.55 20.99
C TYR A 365 -8.94 3.59 20.06
N ALA A 366 -8.25 2.73 19.29
CA ALA A 366 -8.90 1.84 18.32
C ALA A 366 -9.94 0.91 18.96
N HIS A 367 -9.70 0.45 20.19
CA HIS A 367 -10.66 -0.42 20.88
C HIS A 367 -12.00 0.26 21.16
N PHE A 368 -12.01 1.57 21.39
CA PHE A 368 -13.25 2.34 21.52
C PHE A 368 -13.92 2.57 20.17
N ALA A 369 -13.14 3.08 19.21
CA ALA A 369 -13.65 3.56 17.92
C ALA A 369 -13.98 2.44 16.93
N LEU A 370 -13.17 1.39 16.88
CA LEU A 370 -13.21 0.33 15.86
C LEU A 370 -13.69 -1.02 16.40
N GLY A 371 -13.88 -1.15 17.71
CA GLY A 371 -14.37 -2.37 18.36
C GLY A 371 -13.33 -3.47 18.52
N THR A 372 -12.06 -3.16 18.27
CA THR A 372 -10.94 -4.09 18.44
C THR A 372 -10.57 -4.26 19.92
N GLN A 373 -9.77 -5.28 20.25
CA GLN A 373 -9.39 -5.58 21.65
C GLN A 373 -8.07 -4.92 22.03
N LYS A 374 -7.90 -4.41 23.26
CA LYS A 374 -6.63 -3.80 23.67
C LYS A 374 -5.44 -4.77 23.56
N GLY A 375 -4.28 -4.25 23.16
CA GLY A 375 -3.04 -5.03 23.06
C GLY A 375 -2.28 -4.77 21.76
N PHE A 376 -0.95 -4.72 21.82
CA PHE A 376 -0.12 -4.59 20.61
C PHE A 376 -0.22 -5.83 19.72
N SER A 377 -0.11 -7.00 20.32
CA SER A 377 -0.06 -8.28 19.61
C SER A 377 -1.37 -9.08 19.69
N HIS A 378 -2.50 -8.44 20.06
CA HIS A 378 -3.75 -9.16 20.20
C HIS A 378 -4.17 -9.76 18.85
N PRO A 379 -4.65 -11.02 18.78
CA PRO A 379 -5.06 -11.64 17.51
C PRO A 379 -6.20 -10.94 16.76
N GLN A 380 -6.89 -10.00 17.41
CA GLN A 380 -7.92 -9.12 16.84
C GLN A 380 -7.43 -7.66 16.74
N GLN A 381 -6.11 -7.45 16.66
CA GLN A 381 -5.49 -6.15 16.42
C GLN A 381 -4.69 -6.27 15.15
N PHE A 382 -5.34 -5.93 14.03
CA PHE A 382 -4.74 -5.88 12.70
C PHE A 382 -4.87 -4.45 12.16
N PRO A 383 -3.94 -3.54 12.53
CA PRO A 383 -3.98 -2.16 12.10
C PRO A 383 -3.96 -1.95 10.59
N MET A 384 -3.45 -2.92 9.81
CA MET A 384 -3.48 -2.82 8.35
C MET A 384 -4.89 -2.65 7.80
N ILE A 385 -5.89 -3.35 8.37
CA ILE A 385 -7.26 -3.37 7.84
C ILE A 385 -7.90 -1.97 7.89
N PRO A 386 -8.02 -1.29 9.05
CA PRO A 386 -8.63 0.04 9.08
C PRO A 386 -7.82 1.08 8.31
N MET A 387 -6.48 0.96 8.29
CA MET A 387 -5.65 1.91 7.55
C MET A 387 -5.83 1.76 6.03
N ILE A 388 -5.80 0.53 5.50
CA ILE A 388 -6.03 0.30 4.06
C ILE A 388 -7.49 0.62 3.70
N TRP A 389 -8.46 0.29 4.55
CA TRP A 389 -9.86 0.61 4.30
C TRP A 389 -10.10 2.12 4.16
N LEU A 390 -9.45 2.91 5.02
CA LEU A 390 -9.45 4.37 4.89
C LEU A 390 -8.77 4.83 3.60
N ILE A 391 -7.64 4.22 3.24
CA ILE A 391 -6.93 4.50 1.99
C ILE A 391 -7.83 4.21 0.79
N ASP A 392 -8.51 3.06 0.73
CA ASP A 392 -9.42 2.71 -0.36
C ASP A 392 -10.52 3.76 -0.55
N ILE A 393 -11.10 4.25 0.55
CA ILE A 393 -12.08 5.33 0.54
C ILE A 393 -11.47 6.63 0.00
N TRP A 394 -10.24 6.95 0.38
CA TRP A 394 -9.54 8.12 -0.18
C TRP A 394 -9.19 7.96 -1.64
N LEU A 395 -8.81 6.76 -2.09
CA LEU A 395 -8.58 6.46 -3.50
C LEU A 395 -9.88 6.62 -4.30
N ILE A 396 -11.00 6.13 -3.80
CA ILE A 396 -12.32 6.35 -4.42
C ILE A 396 -12.65 7.84 -4.43
N ASN A 397 -12.49 8.53 -3.31
CA ASN A 397 -12.79 9.96 -3.22
C ASN A 397 -11.93 10.77 -4.20
N TRP A 398 -10.64 10.46 -4.26
CA TRP A 398 -9.69 11.19 -5.08
C TRP A 398 -9.80 10.77 -6.55
N TRP A 399 -9.69 9.50 -6.90
CA TRP A 399 -9.67 9.01 -8.29
C TRP A 399 -11.08 8.96 -8.91
N PHE A 400 -12.07 8.45 -8.18
CA PHE A 400 -13.41 8.22 -8.74
C PHE A 400 -14.36 9.39 -8.51
N MET A 401 -14.17 10.19 -7.46
CA MET A 401 -15.07 11.31 -7.11
C MET A 401 -14.43 12.69 -7.29
N ASP A 402 -13.26 12.77 -7.92
CA ASP A 402 -12.55 14.04 -8.19
C ASP A 402 -12.42 14.96 -6.96
N GLY A 403 -12.25 14.37 -5.78
CA GLY A 403 -12.12 15.12 -4.53
C GLY A 403 -13.41 15.83 -4.08
N TRP A 404 -14.59 15.38 -4.50
CA TRP A 404 -15.86 15.92 -3.99
C TRP A 404 -15.99 15.68 -2.46
N PRO A 405 -16.57 16.61 -1.67
CA PRO A 405 -17.20 17.87 -2.06
C PRO A 405 -16.27 19.09 -2.18
N GLY A 406 -15.06 19.01 -1.64
CA GLY A 406 -14.15 20.14 -1.46
C GLY A 406 -13.43 20.60 -2.72
N TRP A 407 -13.31 19.74 -3.73
CA TRP A 407 -12.62 20.06 -4.98
C TRP A 407 -13.60 20.18 -6.15
N LYS A 408 -13.18 20.96 -7.14
CA LYS A 408 -13.78 21.07 -8.45
C LYS A 408 -12.78 20.53 -9.47
N ARG A 409 -13.28 19.72 -10.40
CA ARG A 409 -12.48 19.23 -11.52
C ARG A 409 -12.42 20.29 -12.61
N GLU A 410 -11.20 20.56 -13.05
CA GLU A 410 -10.85 21.30 -14.26
C GLU A 410 -9.96 20.40 -15.13
N PHE A 411 -9.83 20.72 -16.41
CA PHE A 411 -8.96 20.00 -17.34
C PHE A 411 -7.77 20.88 -17.69
N ARG A 412 -6.59 20.27 -17.71
CA ARG A 412 -5.35 20.94 -18.08
C ARG A 412 -5.35 21.17 -19.57
N THR A 413 -4.83 22.31 -20.01
CA THR A 413 -4.54 22.52 -21.43
C THR A 413 -3.25 21.80 -21.82
N SER A 414 -3.09 21.49 -23.11
CA SER A 414 -1.85 20.92 -23.63
C SER A 414 -0.63 21.82 -23.34
N GLU A 415 -0.82 23.13 -23.38
CA GLU A 415 0.21 24.12 -23.04
C GLU A 415 0.61 24.06 -21.56
N GLU A 416 -0.35 23.92 -20.63
CA GLU A 416 -0.07 23.76 -19.20
C GLU A 416 0.76 22.49 -18.93
N LEU A 417 0.45 21.38 -19.61
CA LEU A 417 1.17 20.12 -19.46
C LEU A 417 2.62 20.24 -19.94
N VAL A 418 2.83 20.80 -21.13
CA VAL A 418 4.17 21.02 -21.69
C VAL A 418 4.98 21.97 -20.79
N ALA A 419 4.35 23.03 -20.27
CA ALA A 419 5.01 23.96 -19.36
C ALA A 419 5.43 23.30 -18.03
N GLU A 420 4.57 22.45 -17.46
CA GLU A 420 4.89 21.68 -16.25
C GLU A 420 6.01 20.67 -16.50
N GLU A 421 6.01 19.96 -17.63
CA GLU A 421 7.09 19.04 -18.00
C GLU A 421 8.44 19.77 -18.14
N HIS A 422 8.44 20.94 -18.79
CA HIS A 422 9.65 21.77 -18.88
C HIS A 422 10.11 22.28 -17.51
N ALA A 423 9.19 22.76 -16.67
CA ALA A 423 9.51 23.18 -15.31
C ALA A 423 10.04 22.01 -14.46
N PHE A 424 9.47 20.81 -14.63
CA PHE A 424 9.94 19.57 -14.00
C PHE A 424 11.34 19.19 -14.46
N ALA A 425 11.62 19.27 -15.76
CA ALA A 425 12.95 18.98 -16.30
C ALA A 425 14.00 19.97 -15.80
N ALA A 426 13.64 21.26 -15.72
CA ALA A 426 14.52 22.31 -15.23
C ALA A 426 14.84 22.16 -13.73
N ARG A 427 13.83 21.92 -12.88
CA ARG A 427 14.02 21.72 -11.43
C ARG A 427 14.75 20.41 -11.09
N SER A 428 14.64 19.40 -11.97
CA SER A 428 15.24 18.07 -11.79
C SER A 428 16.58 17.93 -12.50
N ALA A 429 17.22 19.04 -12.89
CA ALA A 429 18.54 19.01 -13.50
C ALA A 429 19.63 18.83 -12.43
N TRP A 430 20.39 17.74 -12.52
CA TRP A 430 21.59 17.56 -11.71
C TRP A 430 22.61 18.65 -11.99
N SER A 431 23.22 19.21 -10.93
CA SER A 431 24.37 20.10 -11.03
C SER A 431 25.49 19.69 -10.06
N PRO A 432 26.77 19.83 -10.43
CA PRO A 432 27.89 19.55 -9.51
C PRO A 432 27.86 20.37 -8.21
N ALA A 433 27.20 21.52 -8.22
CA ALA A 433 26.99 22.35 -7.04
C ALA A 433 26.12 21.66 -5.96
N MET A 434 25.43 20.57 -6.30
CA MET A 434 24.66 19.76 -5.34
C MET A 434 25.53 18.82 -4.50
N ILE A 435 26.79 18.56 -4.90
CA ILE A 435 27.68 17.58 -4.23
C ILE A 435 27.91 17.93 -2.74
N PRO A 436 28.25 19.18 -2.36
CA PRO A 436 28.42 19.52 -0.94
C PRO A 436 27.14 19.30 -0.14
N GLY A 437 25.98 19.67 -0.70
CA GLY A 437 24.68 19.46 -0.06
C GLY A 437 24.35 17.98 0.13
N LEU A 438 24.69 17.13 -0.85
CA LEU A 438 24.55 15.68 -0.74
C LEU A 438 25.44 15.11 0.37
N ALA A 439 26.71 15.53 0.43
CA ALA A 439 27.64 15.07 1.46
C ALA A 439 27.18 15.46 2.88
N VAL A 440 26.76 16.72 3.07
CA VAL A 440 26.19 17.20 4.34
C VAL A 440 24.90 16.45 4.68
N GLY A 441 24.03 16.22 3.69
CA GLY A 441 22.79 15.47 3.87
C GLY A 441 23.02 14.03 4.33
N ILE A 442 24.02 13.34 3.74
CA ILE A 442 24.42 11.99 4.16
C ILE A 442 24.92 12.00 5.60
N LEU A 443 25.83 12.92 5.95
CA LEU A 443 26.36 13.03 7.31
C LEU A 443 25.24 13.33 8.33
N ALA A 444 24.35 14.27 8.01
CA ALA A 444 23.20 14.59 8.85
C ALA A 444 22.25 13.40 9.01
N GLY A 445 21.99 12.64 7.94
CA GLY A 445 21.19 11.42 7.99
C GLY A 445 21.80 10.34 8.88
N VAL A 446 23.11 10.13 8.78
CA VAL A 446 23.84 9.19 9.66
C VAL A 446 23.78 9.63 11.12
N MET A 447 24.03 10.92 11.40
CA MET A 447 23.91 11.46 12.77
C MET A 447 22.49 11.30 13.32
N LEU A 448 21.47 11.60 12.51
CA LEU A 448 20.07 11.45 12.89
C LEU A 448 19.71 10.00 13.18
N TYR A 449 20.20 9.05 12.37
CA TYR A 449 20.01 7.61 12.61
C TYR A 449 20.52 7.21 14.00
N PHE A 450 21.77 7.55 14.34
CA PHE A 450 22.34 7.21 15.64
C PHE A 450 21.62 7.94 16.79
N ALA A 451 21.19 9.18 16.58
CA ALA A 451 20.40 9.92 17.57
C ALA A 451 19.05 9.24 17.85
N ILE A 452 18.35 8.76 16.81
CA ILE A 452 17.09 8.03 16.96
C ILE A 452 17.33 6.70 17.70
N VAL A 453 18.34 5.93 17.30
CA VAL A 453 18.69 4.65 17.94
C VAL A 453 19.00 4.85 19.43
N ALA A 454 19.73 5.91 19.79
CA ALA A 454 20.02 6.23 21.18
C ALA A 454 18.79 6.68 21.99
N ALA A 455 17.86 7.39 21.36
CA ALA A 455 16.69 7.94 22.04
C ALA A 455 15.51 6.95 22.18
N LEU A 456 15.38 5.98 21.26
CA LEU A 456 14.26 5.03 21.22
C LEU A 456 14.04 4.25 22.54
N PRO A 457 15.08 3.69 23.19
CA PRO A 457 14.89 3.00 24.48
C PRO A 457 14.36 3.92 25.57
N TRP A 458 14.82 5.18 25.59
CA TRP A 458 14.33 6.18 26.54
C TRP A 458 12.84 6.48 26.32
N PHE A 459 12.41 6.67 25.07
CA PHE A 459 11.00 6.87 24.75
C PHE A 459 10.16 5.66 25.15
N SER A 460 10.62 4.43 24.86
CA SER A 460 9.92 3.20 25.23
C SER A 460 9.67 3.10 26.73
N ALA A 461 10.67 3.43 27.54
CA ALA A 461 10.58 3.35 29.00
C ALA A 461 9.62 4.38 29.62
N HIS A 462 9.39 5.52 28.97
CA HIS A 462 8.60 6.63 29.55
C HIS A 462 7.20 6.80 28.93
N PHE A 463 6.95 6.23 27.74
CA PHE A 463 5.68 6.36 27.04
C PHE A 463 4.97 5.02 26.87
N THR A 464 4.06 4.70 27.80
CA THR A 464 3.21 3.51 27.69
C THR A 464 1.96 3.80 26.84
N LEU A 465 1.87 3.21 25.65
CA LEU A 465 0.72 3.39 24.75
C LEU A 465 -0.45 2.44 25.05
N VAL A 466 -0.15 1.25 25.56
CA VAL A 466 -1.13 0.22 25.92
C VAL A 466 -0.92 -0.10 27.40
N GLN A 467 -1.93 0.20 28.23
CA GLN A 467 -1.98 -0.17 29.65
C GLN A 467 -2.52 -1.58 29.84
#